data_AF-A0A820Q8X8-F1
#
_entry.id   AF-A0A820Q8X8-F1
#
_cell.length_a   1.000
_cell.length_b   1.000
_cell.length_c   1.000
_cell.angle_alpha   90.00
_cell.angle_beta   90.00
_cell.angle_gamma   90.00
#
_symmetry.space_group_name_H-M   'P 1'
#
loop_
_entity.id
_entity.type
_entity.pdbx_description
1 polymer ?
#
loop_
_entity_poly.entity_id
_entity_poly.type
_entity_poly.pdbx_seq_one_letter_code
_entity_poly.pdbx_strand_id
1 'polypeptide(L)'
;CTLSSFINGGFESGNYLGWTRGGGRRISMLSSQVKPQDFLPGGSFYDANIASTQSSIVINGLDPILQNLMANIVQNGTRSLQIGDAARTGDLSVVSQSISNYFCDNIFFAWLAVFEDGNHNSEESSLIVVELKDLTQGDTPINKRYTASSDTVGVDPGFLSATVSGRKYYYTPSWRVENLNLGVNRRGHSFSLNIAVADCSQSGHLGYVYLDSFGGTVP
;
A
#
# COMPACT_ATOMS: atom_id res chain seq x y z
N CYS A 1 15.22 18.49 -7.05
CA CYS A 1 14.21 18.72 -6.01
C CYS A 1 14.87 18.46 -4.66
N THR A 2 15.05 19.44 -3.76
CA THR A 2 16.04 19.30 -2.65
C THR A 2 15.65 19.92 -1.30
N LEU A 3 14.39 20.29 -1.05
CA LEU A 3 14.02 20.98 0.21
C LEU A 3 13.03 20.23 1.12
N SER A 4 12.11 19.42 0.59
CA SER A 4 11.33 18.43 1.34
C SER A 4 10.89 17.31 0.39
N SER A 5 10.95 16.05 0.83
CA SER A 5 10.58 14.91 -0.02
C SER A 5 10.03 13.75 0.78
N PHE A 6 9.17 12.95 0.14
CA PHE A 6 8.74 11.67 0.70
C PHE A 6 9.97 10.79 0.86
N ILE A 7 10.05 10.10 1.99
CA ILE A 7 11.21 9.29 2.35
C ILE A 7 10.78 7.86 2.60
N ASN A 8 11.65 6.92 2.26
CA ASN A 8 11.57 5.55 2.80
C ASN A 8 11.50 5.57 4.34
N GLY A 9 12.00 6.63 4.98
CA GLY A 9 11.97 6.76 6.42
C GLY A 9 13.02 5.86 7.07
N GLY A 10 12.74 5.42 8.30
CA GLY A 10 13.65 4.60 9.09
C GLY A 10 13.71 3.10 8.72
N PHE A 11 13.19 2.70 7.54
CA PHE A 11 13.10 1.29 7.15
C PHE A 11 14.47 0.61 7.20
N GLU A 12 15.53 1.24 6.68
CA GLU A 12 16.90 0.72 6.73
C GLU A 12 17.43 0.54 8.17
N SER A 13 16.87 1.29 9.12
CA SER A 13 17.16 1.16 10.56
C SER A 13 16.17 0.22 11.28
N GLY A 14 15.34 -0.51 10.54
CA GLY A 14 14.39 -1.49 11.09
C GLY A 14 13.17 -0.89 11.76
N ASN A 15 12.81 0.36 11.47
CA ASN A 15 11.70 1.04 12.13
C ASN A 15 10.87 1.90 11.15
N TYR A 16 9.77 2.48 11.64
CA TYR A 16 8.82 3.25 10.83
C TYR A 16 9.01 4.77 10.98
N LEU A 17 10.20 5.25 11.37
CA LEU A 17 10.43 6.69 11.54
C LEU A 17 10.04 7.45 10.27
N GLY A 18 9.25 8.51 10.45
CA GLY A 18 8.67 9.30 9.36
C GLY A 18 7.32 8.79 8.84
N TRP A 19 6.81 7.67 9.36
CA TRP A 19 5.53 7.09 8.96
C TRP A 19 4.62 6.84 10.16
N THR A 20 3.36 7.22 10.02
CA THR A 20 2.28 6.83 10.93
C THR A 20 1.71 5.51 10.44
N ARG A 21 1.51 4.55 11.34
CA ARG A 21 0.81 3.29 11.06
C ARG A 21 -0.61 3.33 11.59
N GLY A 22 -1.51 2.72 10.84
CA GLY A 22 -2.89 2.50 11.18
C GLY A 22 -3.31 1.09 10.81
N GLY A 23 -4.50 0.70 11.25
CA GLY A 23 -5.09 -0.58 10.94
C GLY A 23 -6.43 -0.77 11.61
N GLY A 24 -7.19 -1.75 11.14
CA GLY A 24 -8.50 -2.11 11.64
C GLY A 24 -9.12 -3.26 10.86
N ARG A 25 -10.40 -3.54 11.13
CA ARG A 25 -11.15 -4.60 10.44
C ARG A 25 -11.80 -4.05 9.17
N ARG A 26 -11.62 -4.73 8.03
CA ARG A 26 -12.35 -4.44 6.78
C ARG A 26 -13.68 -5.19 6.67
N ILE A 27 -13.93 -6.19 7.52
CA ILE A 27 -15.09 -7.11 7.38
C ILE A 27 -16.40 -6.35 7.09
N SER A 28 -17.11 -6.78 6.04
CA SER A 28 -18.36 -6.17 5.54
C SER A 28 -18.22 -4.75 4.96
N MET A 29 -17.01 -4.29 4.66
CA MET A 29 -16.74 -3.01 4.00
C MET A 29 -16.25 -3.23 2.56
N LEU A 30 -17.00 -2.67 1.61
CA LEU A 30 -16.66 -2.69 0.19
C LEU A 30 -15.46 -1.80 -0.12
N SER A 31 -14.74 -2.10 -1.20
CA SER A 31 -13.55 -1.35 -1.64
C SER A 31 -13.81 0.14 -1.83
N SER A 32 -14.99 0.50 -2.35
CA SER A 32 -15.44 1.88 -2.53
C SER A 32 -15.68 2.64 -1.22
N GLN A 33 -15.93 1.93 -0.12
CA GLN A 33 -16.17 2.50 1.20
C GLN A 33 -14.88 2.71 2.00
N VAL A 34 -13.79 2.03 1.62
CA VAL A 34 -12.49 2.18 2.28
C VAL A 34 -11.95 3.60 2.12
N LYS A 35 -11.75 4.25 3.27
CA LYS A 35 -11.09 5.55 3.40
C LYS A 35 -9.89 5.38 4.33
N PRO A 36 -8.64 5.53 3.85
CA PRO A 36 -7.46 5.28 4.67
C PRO A 36 -7.44 6.03 6.00
N GLN A 37 -7.96 7.27 6.03
CA GLN A 37 -8.00 8.09 7.25
C GLN A 37 -8.77 7.41 8.39
N ASP A 38 -9.85 6.67 8.08
CA ASP A 38 -10.71 6.10 9.12
C ASP A 38 -10.00 4.98 9.91
N PHE A 39 -8.86 4.49 9.40
CA PHE A 39 -8.03 3.45 10.00
C PHE A 39 -6.70 3.98 10.54
N LEU A 40 -6.42 5.28 10.42
CA LEU A 40 -5.27 5.93 11.06
C LEU A 40 -5.60 6.29 12.52
N PRO A 41 -4.61 6.53 13.40
CA PRO A 41 -4.87 6.92 14.79
C PRO A 41 -5.87 8.08 14.91
N GLY A 42 -6.95 7.84 15.66
CA GLY A 42 -8.07 8.79 15.81
C GLY A 42 -9.23 8.60 14.82
N GLY A 43 -9.08 7.73 13.82
CA GLY A 43 -10.13 7.33 12.89
C GLY A 43 -11.18 6.39 13.51
N SER A 44 -12.36 6.30 12.90
CA SER A 44 -13.51 5.56 13.43
C SER A 44 -13.35 4.03 13.43
N PHE A 45 -12.46 3.51 12.61
CA PHE A 45 -12.17 2.07 12.47
C PHE A 45 -10.75 1.71 12.96
N TYR A 46 -10.03 2.65 13.58
CA TYR A 46 -8.69 2.40 14.09
C TYR A 46 -8.69 1.39 15.23
N ASP A 47 -7.87 0.35 15.09
CA ASP A 47 -7.55 -0.63 16.12
C ASP A 47 -6.03 -0.67 16.31
N ALA A 48 -5.58 -0.26 17.50
CA ALA A 48 -4.15 -0.18 17.82
C ALA A 48 -3.46 -1.56 17.83
N ASN A 49 -4.17 -2.64 18.15
CA ASN A 49 -3.60 -3.98 18.15
C ASN A 49 -3.31 -4.40 16.71
N ILE A 50 -4.30 -4.26 15.82
CA ILE A 50 -4.15 -4.58 14.39
C ILE A 50 -3.05 -3.71 13.77
N ALA A 51 -3.06 -2.39 14.02
CA ALA A 51 -2.05 -1.46 13.52
C ALA A 51 -0.61 -1.81 13.96
N SER A 52 -0.45 -2.51 15.09
CA SER A 52 0.85 -2.88 15.63
C SER A 52 1.40 -4.19 15.07
N THR A 53 0.54 -5.09 14.57
CA THR A 53 0.93 -6.46 14.17
C THR A 53 0.86 -6.70 12.66
N GLN A 54 0.00 -5.99 11.94
CA GLN A 54 -0.31 -6.24 10.52
C GLN A 54 0.62 -5.54 9.53
N SER A 55 1.76 -5.00 9.98
CA SER A 55 2.77 -4.40 9.10
C SER A 55 4.14 -4.63 9.70
N SER A 56 5.13 -4.90 8.86
CA SER A 56 6.47 -5.31 9.27
C SER A 56 7.55 -4.60 8.44
N ILE A 57 8.73 -4.38 9.03
CA ILE A 57 9.92 -4.02 8.24
C ILE A 57 10.62 -5.33 7.87
N VAL A 58 10.69 -5.61 6.58
CA VAL A 58 11.29 -6.85 6.05
C VAL A 58 12.71 -6.58 5.57
N ILE A 59 13.47 -7.66 5.40
CA ILE A 59 14.84 -7.62 4.85
C ILE A 59 14.87 -8.29 3.49
N ASN A 60 15.97 -8.13 2.76
CA ASN A 60 16.23 -8.83 1.50
C ASN A 60 15.85 -10.31 1.56
N GLY A 61 15.06 -10.76 0.59
CA GLY A 61 14.57 -12.14 0.57
C GLY A 61 13.51 -12.38 -0.50
N LEU A 62 12.97 -13.60 -0.48
CA LEU A 62 11.84 -13.98 -1.31
C LEU A 62 10.54 -13.82 -0.53
N ASP A 63 9.45 -13.62 -1.27
CA ASP A 63 8.11 -13.67 -0.70
C ASP A 63 7.84 -15.06 -0.10
N PRO A 64 7.32 -15.17 1.13
CA PRO A 64 7.14 -16.46 1.80
C PRO A 64 6.12 -17.37 1.10
N ILE A 65 5.15 -16.82 0.36
CA ILE A 65 4.15 -17.59 -0.38
C ILE A 65 4.63 -17.84 -1.81
N LEU A 66 5.01 -16.78 -2.52
CA LEU A 66 5.25 -16.80 -3.95
C LEU A 66 6.68 -17.15 -4.34
N GLN A 67 7.63 -17.05 -3.41
CA GLN A 67 9.02 -17.47 -3.60
C GLN A 67 9.61 -16.84 -4.88
N ASN A 68 10.17 -17.65 -5.78
CA ASN A 68 10.80 -17.21 -7.02
C ASN A 68 9.83 -16.69 -8.09
N LEU A 69 8.51 -16.66 -7.84
CA LEU A 69 7.55 -16.07 -8.75
C LEU A 69 7.60 -14.53 -8.75
N MET A 70 8.16 -13.94 -7.69
CA MET A 70 8.31 -12.49 -7.55
C MET A 70 9.78 -12.10 -7.41
N ALA A 71 10.05 -10.84 -7.72
CA ALA A 71 11.30 -10.19 -7.38
C ALA A 71 11.59 -10.23 -5.87
N ASN A 72 12.83 -9.92 -5.50
CA ASN A 72 13.21 -9.72 -4.10
C ASN A 72 12.28 -8.70 -3.44
N ILE A 73 11.85 -8.99 -2.22
CA ILE A 73 10.89 -8.16 -1.46
C ILE A 73 11.51 -6.85 -0.94
N VAL A 74 12.78 -6.58 -1.22
CA VAL A 74 13.42 -5.27 -1.08
C VAL A 74 13.88 -4.79 -2.45
N GLN A 75 13.55 -3.55 -2.81
CA GLN A 75 13.92 -2.97 -4.09
C GLN A 75 15.28 -2.30 -4.02
N ASN A 76 15.52 -1.54 -2.96
CA ASN A 76 16.71 -0.74 -2.76
C ASN A 76 17.19 -0.86 -1.31
N GLY A 77 18.50 -0.75 -1.09
CA GLY A 77 19.08 -0.91 0.25
C GLY A 77 18.95 -2.33 0.80
N THR A 78 18.55 -2.44 2.06
CA THR A 78 18.50 -3.72 2.77
C THR A 78 17.14 -4.06 3.36
N ARG A 79 16.21 -3.10 3.39
CA ARG A 79 14.91 -3.24 4.04
C ARG A 79 13.81 -2.52 3.27
N SER A 80 12.62 -3.11 3.30
CA SER A 80 11.39 -2.50 2.77
C SER A 80 10.27 -2.60 3.80
N LEU A 81 9.17 -1.92 3.53
CA LEU A 81 7.98 -1.98 4.36
C LEU A 81 6.98 -2.98 3.80
N GLN A 82 6.55 -3.95 4.59
CA GLN A 82 5.36 -4.75 4.31
C GLN A 82 4.13 -4.11 4.98
N ILE A 83 3.07 -3.90 4.21
CA ILE A 83 1.74 -3.50 4.72
C ILE A 83 0.75 -4.64 4.48
N GLY A 84 -0.02 -4.98 5.50
CA GLY A 84 -0.76 -6.24 5.55
C GLY A 84 0.18 -7.38 5.93
N ASP A 85 -0.40 -8.57 6.08
CA ASP A 85 0.35 -9.78 6.36
C ASP A 85 -0.20 -10.98 5.56
N ALA A 86 0.37 -12.16 5.80
CA ALA A 86 -0.06 -13.40 5.16
C ALA A 86 -1.19 -14.11 5.92
N ALA A 87 -1.77 -13.48 6.96
CA ALA A 87 -2.91 -14.00 7.69
C ALA A 87 -4.19 -13.73 6.89
N ARG A 88 -5.25 -14.45 7.24
CA ARG A 88 -6.54 -14.44 6.53
C ARG A 88 -7.63 -13.93 7.46
N THR A 89 -7.44 -12.74 8.00
CA THR A 89 -8.21 -12.23 9.14
C THR A 89 -9.30 -11.25 8.72
N GLY A 90 -9.24 -10.69 7.51
CA GLY A 90 -10.15 -9.63 7.07
C GLY A 90 -9.72 -8.26 7.61
N ASP A 91 -8.41 -8.09 7.84
CA ASP A 91 -7.83 -6.86 8.36
C ASP A 91 -7.46 -5.90 7.23
N LEU A 92 -7.26 -4.63 7.61
CA LEU A 92 -6.76 -3.57 6.77
C LEU A 92 -5.67 -2.84 7.53
N SER A 93 -4.57 -2.55 6.84
CA SER A 93 -3.46 -1.77 7.35
C SER A 93 -3.26 -0.51 6.54
N VAL A 94 -2.80 0.56 7.20
CA VAL A 94 -2.52 1.84 6.55
C VAL A 94 -1.15 2.34 7.00
N VAL A 95 -0.39 2.91 6.07
CA VAL A 95 0.70 3.83 6.43
C VAL A 95 0.44 5.21 5.85
N SER A 96 0.91 6.22 6.57
CA SER A 96 0.75 7.61 6.19
C SER A 96 2.01 8.41 6.46
N GLN A 97 2.38 9.27 5.52
CA GLN A 97 3.41 10.28 5.69
C GLN A 97 2.87 11.62 5.23
N SER A 98 3.09 12.66 6.03
CA SER A 98 2.74 14.03 5.67
C SER A 98 3.99 14.87 5.48
N ILE A 99 3.94 15.76 4.49
CA ILE A 99 5.04 16.66 4.16
C ILE A 99 4.49 18.05 3.95
N SER A 100 5.21 19.04 4.48
CA SER A 100 4.94 20.45 4.21
C SER A 100 5.84 20.98 3.09
N ASN A 101 5.31 21.98 2.37
CA ASN A 101 6.05 22.74 1.36
C ASN A 101 6.73 21.85 0.30
N TYR A 102 6.01 20.90 -0.28
CA TYR A 102 6.55 19.96 -1.27
C TYR A 102 6.70 20.63 -2.64
N PHE A 103 7.92 20.64 -3.20
CA PHE A 103 8.24 21.39 -4.43
C PHE A 103 8.48 20.54 -5.67
N CYS A 104 8.33 19.22 -5.60
CA CYS A 104 8.49 18.37 -6.78
C CYS A 104 7.18 18.26 -7.55
N ASP A 105 7.27 18.09 -8.87
CA ASP A 105 6.09 17.87 -9.71
C ASP A 105 5.49 16.48 -9.56
N ASN A 106 6.28 15.54 -9.04
CA ASN A 106 5.91 14.14 -8.94
C ASN A 106 6.30 13.59 -7.57
N ILE A 107 5.58 12.59 -7.12
CA ILE A 107 5.97 11.70 -6.03
C ILE A 107 6.11 10.30 -6.63
N PHE A 108 7.22 9.63 -6.30
CA PHE A 108 7.49 8.27 -6.69
C PHE A 108 7.59 7.38 -5.48
N PHE A 109 7.19 6.13 -5.67
CA PHE A 109 7.52 4.99 -4.82
C PHE A 109 7.38 3.72 -5.64
N ALA A 110 7.91 2.61 -5.15
CA ALA A 110 7.70 1.32 -5.79
C ALA A 110 6.94 0.37 -4.89
N TRP A 111 6.26 -0.58 -5.51
CA TRP A 111 5.52 -1.59 -4.78
C TRP A 111 5.52 -2.97 -5.45
N LEU A 112 5.40 -3.99 -4.61
CA LEU A 112 5.07 -5.37 -4.96
C LEU A 112 3.77 -5.73 -4.25
N ALA A 113 2.89 -6.51 -4.88
CA ALA A 113 1.62 -6.91 -4.26
C ALA A 113 1.39 -8.41 -4.33
N VAL A 114 0.74 -8.94 -3.31
CA VAL A 114 0.27 -10.33 -3.22
C VAL A 114 -1.16 -10.34 -2.73
N PHE A 115 -2.07 -10.86 -3.55
CA PHE A 115 -3.48 -10.99 -3.23
C PHE A 115 -3.92 -12.42 -3.46
N GLU A 116 -4.63 -12.98 -2.49
CA GLU A 116 -5.27 -14.27 -2.68
C GLU A 116 -6.63 -14.10 -3.37
N ASP A 117 -6.90 -14.93 -4.38
CA ASP A 117 -8.17 -14.94 -5.11
C ASP A 117 -9.26 -15.55 -4.22
N GLY A 118 -10.11 -14.70 -3.65
CA GLY A 118 -11.27 -15.14 -2.87
C GLY A 118 -12.48 -15.55 -3.70
N ASN A 119 -12.37 -15.53 -5.03
CA ASN A 119 -13.48 -15.71 -5.96
C ASN A 119 -14.64 -14.72 -5.67
N HIS A 120 -14.30 -13.50 -5.30
CA HIS A 120 -15.22 -12.40 -5.09
C HIS A 120 -15.11 -11.36 -6.22
N ASN A 121 -16.10 -10.49 -6.33
CA ASN A 121 -16.02 -9.33 -7.22
C ASN A 121 -14.97 -8.31 -6.70
N SER A 122 -14.67 -7.29 -7.51
CA SER A 122 -13.67 -6.26 -7.18
C SER A 122 -13.96 -5.45 -5.91
N GLU A 123 -15.22 -5.24 -5.56
CA GLU A 123 -15.60 -4.51 -4.34
C GLU A 123 -15.33 -5.30 -3.06
N GLU A 124 -15.31 -6.62 -3.16
CA GLU A 124 -15.11 -7.52 -2.03
C GLU A 124 -13.69 -8.10 -1.96
N SER A 125 -12.94 -8.04 -3.05
CA SER A 125 -11.59 -8.60 -3.14
C SER A 125 -10.55 -7.79 -2.35
N SER A 126 -9.38 -8.39 -2.10
CA SER A 126 -8.22 -7.69 -1.52
C SER A 126 -7.88 -6.43 -2.33
N LEU A 127 -7.41 -5.39 -1.64
CA LEU A 127 -7.38 -4.02 -2.15
C LEU A 127 -6.10 -3.30 -1.74
N ILE A 128 -5.55 -2.50 -2.65
CA ILE A 128 -4.67 -1.36 -2.32
C ILE A 128 -5.43 -0.07 -2.61
N VAL A 129 -5.34 0.90 -1.71
CA VAL A 129 -5.74 2.29 -1.94
C VAL A 129 -4.51 3.18 -1.81
N VAL A 130 -4.19 3.94 -2.85
CA VAL A 130 -3.18 5.00 -2.84
C VAL A 130 -3.90 6.33 -2.88
N GLU A 131 -3.86 7.07 -1.78
CA GLU A 131 -4.52 8.35 -1.64
C GLU A 131 -3.49 9.44 -1.34
N LEU A 132 -3.48 10.51 -2.15
CA LEU A 132 -2.75 11.73 -1.83
C LEU A 132 -3.75 12.85 -1.54
N LYS A 133 -3.76 13.30 -0.29
CA LYS A 133 -4.52 14.46 0.13
C LYS A 133 -3.66 15.72 0.08
N ASP A 134 -4.16 16.76 -0.55
CA ASP A 134 -3.59 18.10 -0.49
C ASP A 134 -4.15 18.82 0.74
N LEU A 135 -3.29 19.05 1.71
CA LEU A 135 -3.65 19.68 2.98
C LEU A 135 -3.73 21.20 2.85
N THR A 136 -3.12 21.78 1.82
CA THR A 136 -3.19 23.22 1.54
C THR A 136 -4.51 23.57 0.87
N GLN A 137 -4.93 22.80 -0.12
CA GLN A 137 -6.18 23.02 -0.87
C GLN A 137 -7.39 22.31 -0.23
N GLY A 138 -7.16 21.29 0.58
CA GLY A 138 -8.22 20.52 1.25
C GLY A 138 -8.90 19.47 0.36
N ASP A 139 -8.30 19.11 -0.78
CA ASP A 139 -8.81 18.13 -1.73
C ASP A 139 -7.92 16.87 -1.83
N THR A 140 -8.32 15.91 -2.67
CA THR A 140 -7.62 14.63 -2.86
C THR A 140 -7.27 14.44 -4.34
N PRO A 141 -6.15 15.01 -4.81
CA PRO A 141 -5.76 14.95 -6.22
C PRO A 141 -5.50 13.54 -6.74
N ILE A 142 -5.11 12.60 -5.88
CA ILE A 142 -4.85 11.19 -6.26
C ILE A 142 -5.68 10.27 -5.37
N ASN A 143 -6.43 9.38 -6.00
CA ASN A 143 -7.12 8.28 -5.34
C ASN A 143 -7.13 7.08 -6.31
N LYS A 144 -6.11 6.23 -6.23
CA LYS A 144 -5.97 5.02 -7.04
C LYS A 144 -6.36 3.81 -6.22
N ARG A 145 -7.06 2.86 -6.84
CA ARG A 145 -7.47 1.60 -6.23
C ARG A 145 -7.02 0.46 -7.14
N TYR A 146 -6.44 -0.56 -6.54
CA TYR A 146 -6.02 -1.78 -7.23
C TYR A 146 -6.60 -2.97 -6.50
N THR A 147 -7.27 -3.85 -7.24
CA THR A 147 -7.89 -5.06 -6.70
C THR A 147 -7.43 -6.25 -7.51
N ALA A 148 -7.48 -7.43 -6.92
CA ALA A 148 -7.36 -8.67 -7.68
C ALA A 148 -8.60 -9.53 -7.48
N SER A 149 -9.53 -9.42 -8.43
CA SER A 149 -10.83 -10.07 -8.39
C SER A 149 -11.00 -11.08 -9.52
N SER A 150 -11.92 -12.02 -9.33
CA SER A 150 -12.25 -13.03 -10.32
C SER A 150 -13.01 -12.47 -11.53
N ASP A 151 -13.65 -11.31 -11.39
CA ASP A 151 -14.34 -10.59 -12.47
C ASP A 151 -13.38 -9.77 -13.37
N THR A 152 -12.07 -9.75 -13.06
CA THR A 152 -11.00 -9.01 -13.75
C THR A 152 -11.18 -7.48 -13.78
N VAL A 153 -12.19 -6.93 -13.09
CA VAL A 153 -12.43 -5.49 -12.99
C VAL A 153 -11.51 -4.91 -11.92
N GLY A 154 -10.72 -3.90 -12.27
CA GLY A 154 -9.79 -3.26 -11.33
C GLY A 154 -8.48 -4.03 -11.08
N VAL A 155 -8.27 -5.14 -11.80
CA VAL A 155 -6.97 -5.83 -11.85
C VAL A 155 -6.02 -5.02 -12.72
N ASP A 156 -4.96 -4.48 -12.11
CA ASP A 156 -3.91 -3.80 -12.87
C ASP A 156 -3.32 -4.80 -13.88
N PRO A 157 -3.18 -4.43 -15.17
CA PRO A 157 -2.63 -5.32 -16.20
C PRO A 157 -1.24 -5.88 -15.88
N GLY A 158 -0.52 -5.30 -14.91
CA GLY A 158 0.75 -5.79 -14.40
C GLY A 158 0.66 -6.97 -13.44
N PHE A 159 -0.54 -7.40 -13.02
CA PHE A 159 -0.71 -8.59 -12.19
C PHE A 159 -0.64 -9.85 -13.04
N LEU A 160 0.18 -10.81 -12.59
CA LEU A 160 0.11 -12.20 -13.02
C LEU A 160 -0.71 -13.00 -12.02
N SER A 161 -1.06 -14.24 -12.38
CA SER A 161 -1.66 -15.18 -11.43
C SER A 161 -0.93 -16.51 -11.42
N ALA A 162 -0.91 -17.15 -10.24
CA ALA A 162 -0.35 -18.49 -10.05
C ALA A 162 -1.12 -19.24 -8.96
N THR A 163 -1.11 -20.56 -9.04
CA THR A 163 -1.63 -21.43 -7.97
C THR A 163 -0.47 -21.97 -7.15
N VAL A 164 -0.44 -21.63 -5.86
CA VAL A 164 0.55 -22.12 -4.90
C VAL A 164 -0.18 -22.86 -3.80
N SER A 165 0.23 -24.11 -3.53
CA SER A 165 -0.37 -24.94 -2.48
C SER A 165 -1.90 -25.05 -2.56
N GLY A 166 -2.44 -25.11 -3.78
CA GLY A 166 -3.88 -25.24 -4.05
C GLY A 166 -4.68 -23.94 -3.95
N ARG A 167 -4.04 -22.80 -3.67
CA ARG A 167 -4.67 -21.47 -3.64
C ARG A 167 -4.18 -20.61 -4.79
N LYS A 168 -5.09 -19.86 -5.40
CA LYS A 168 -4.76 -18.96 -6.50
C LYS A 168 -4.42 -17.58 -5.94
N TYR A 169 -3.35 -17.00 -6.46
CA TYR A 169 -2.85 -15.68 -6.09
C TYR A 169 -2.74 -14.82 -7.34
N TYR A 170 -2.98 -13.54 -7.16
CA TYR A 170 -2.60 -12.50 -8.10
C TYR A 170 -1.47 -11.68 -7.49
N TYR A 171 -0.45 -11.38 -8.30
CA TYR A 171 0.74 -10.70 -7.81
C TYR A 171 1.46 -9.92 -8.88
N THR A 172 2.32 -8.99 -8.49
CA THR A 172 3.23 -8.30 -9.41
C THR A 172 4.57 -9.03 -9.45
N PRO A 173 5.03 -9.54 -10.62
CA PRO A 173 6.27 -10.33 -10.69
C PRO A 173 7.54 -9.48 -10.48
N SER A 174 7.43 -8.17 -10.71
CA SER A 174 8.50 -7.20 -10.57
C SER A 174 7.99 -5.94 -9.89
N TRP A 175 8.89 -5.21 -9.23
CA TRP A 175 8.57 -3.91 -8.61
C TRP A 175 7.89 -2.98 -9.61
N ARG A 176 6.76 -2.41 -9.18
CA ARG A 176 5.98 -1.44 -9.94
C ARG A 176 6.33 -0.05 -9.44
N VAL A 177 6.84 0.81 -10.30
CA VAL A 177 7.09 2.21 -9.93
C VAL A 177 5.81 3.00 -10.13
N GLU A 178 5.32 3.56 -9.04
CA GLU A 178 4.19 4.48 -9.01
C GLU A 178 4.67 5.90 -9.27
N ASN A 179 3.99 6.62 -10.14
CA ASN A 179 4.22 8.04 -10.39
C ASN A 179 2.93 8.83 -10.11
N LEU A 180 2.99 9.66 -9.08
CA LEU A 180 1.92 10.58 -8.71
C LEU A 180 2.27 11.98 -9.23
N ASN A 181 1.77 12.31 -10.41
CA ASN A 181 1.95 13.64 -11.01
C ASN A 181 1.00 14.65 -10.35
N LEU A 182 1.57 15.69 -9.74
CA LEU A 182 0.86 16.74 -9.01
C LEU A 182 0.52 17.95 -9.89
N GLY A 183 1.25 18.11 -11.00
CA GLY A 183 1.24 19.31 -11.82
C GLY A 183 1.89 20.53 -11.13
N VAL A 184 2.24 21.53 -11.94
CA VAL A 184 2.97 22.73 -11.46
C VAL A 184 2.19 23.57 -10.45
N ASN A 185 0.86 23.47 -10.44
CA ASN A 185 -0.03 24.30 -9.61
C ASN A 185 -0.06 23.88 -8.13
N ARG A 186 0.51 22.72 -7.78
CA ARG A 186 0.54 22.24 -6.39
C ARG A 186 1.95 22.24 -5.78
N ARG A 187 2.89 22.94 -6.42
CA ARG A 187 4.22 23.18 -5.84
C ARG A 187 4.10 24.06 -4.60
N GLY A 188 4.84 23.70 -3.56
CA GLY A 188 4.81 24.37 -2.26
C GLY A 188 3.61 23.98 -1.39
N HIS A 189 2.72 23.10 -1.87
CA HIS A 189 1.62 22.61 -1.04
C HIS A 189 2.11 21.61 0.00
N SER A 190 1.27 21.38 1.02
CA SER A 190 1.46 20.32 2.00
C SER A 190 0.60 19.13 1.62
N PHE A 191 1.14 17.91 1.73
CA PHE A 191 0.46 16.69 1.33
C PHE A 191 0.46 15.65 2.44
N SER A 192 -0.54 14.76 2.41
CA SER A 192 -0.55 13.48 3.13
C SER A 192 -0.71 12.35 2.13
N LEU A 193 0.29 11.47 2.05
CA LEU A 193 0.21 10.24 1.28
C LEU A 193 -0.25 9.12 2.22
N ASN A 194 -1.39 8.51 1.90
CA ASN A 194 -1.94 7.37 2.63
C ASN A 194 -1.95 6.16 1.70
N ILE A 195 -1.36 5.05 2.14
CA ILE A 195 -1.41 3.78 1.43
C ILE A 195 -2.08 2.77 2.34
N ALA A 196 -3.27 2.32 1.94
CA ALA A 196 -4.03 1.29 2.63
C ALA A 196 -3.97 -0.02 1.86
N VAL A 197 -3.85 -1.12 2.59
CA VAL A 197 -3.89 -2.47 2.03
C VAL A 197 -4.81 -3.31 2.88
N ALA A 198 -5.65 -4.09 2.22
CA ALA A 198 -6.65 -4.88 2.91
C ALA A 198 -6.79 -6.27 2.33
N ASP A 199 -7.09 -7.20 3.22
CA ASP A 199 -7.71 -8.49 2.94
C ASP A 199 -9.05 -8.32 2.23
N CYS A 200 -9.68 -9.42 1.83
CA CYS A 200 -11.04 -9.36 1.27
C CYS A 200 -12.07 -8.95 2.34
N SER A 201 -13.19 -8.36 1.91
CA SER A 201 -14.25 -7.87 2.81
C SER A 201 -15.01 -9.00 3.53
N GLN A 202 -14.95 -10.23 3.01
CA GLN A 202 -15.59 -11.41 3.61
C GLN A 202 -14.68 -12.17 4.59
N SER A 203 -13.45 -11.71 4.81
CA SER A 203 -12.38 -12.44 5.52
C SER A 203 -11.96 -13.74 4.81
N GLY A 204 -10.99 -14.45 5.36
CA GLY A 204 -10.53 -15.74 4.83
C GLY A 204 -9.58 -15.68 3.64
N HIS A 205 -9.32 -14.49 3.08
CA HIS A 205 -8.34 -14.28 2.00
C HIS A 205 -7.46 -13.07 2.30
N LEU A 206 -6.17 -13.24 2.02
CA LEU A 206 -5.14 -12.30 2.41
C LEU A 206 -4.90 -11.22 1.34
N GLY A 207 -4.34 -10.10 1.77
CA GLY A 207 -3.72 -9.13 0.89
C GLY A 207 -2.61 -8.34 1.57
N TYR A 208 -1.44 -8.30 0.95
CA TYR A 208 -0.33 -7.49 1.42
C TYR A 208 0.52 -6.93 0.29
N VAL A 209 1.29 -5.91 0.60
CA VAL A 209 2.25 -5.30 -0.32
C VAL A 209 3.58 -5.07 0.34
N TYR A 210 4.62 -4.98 -0.47
CA TYR A 210 5.91 -4.40 -0.09
C TYR A 210 6.04 -3.02 -0.73
N LEU A 211 6.54 -2.04 0.01
CA LEU A 211 6.76 -0.66 -0.43
C LEU A 211 8.21 -0.25 -0.23
N ASP A 212 8.74 0.48 -1.20
CA ASP A 212 10.12 0.93 -1.19
C ASP A 212 10.30 2.19 -2.09
N SER A 213 11.51 2.73 -2.09
CA SER A 213 12.00 3.84 -2.91
C SER A 213 11.10 5.08 -3.02
N PHE A 214 10.58 5.57 -1.90
CA PHE A 214 9.84 6.84 -1.83
C PHE A 214 10.76 8.03 -2.13
N GLY A 215 10.28 8.95 -2.98
CA GLY A 215 11.03 10.17 -3.30
C GLY A 215 10.38 11.07 -4.36
N GLY A 216 11.07 12.18 -4.66
CA GLY A 216 10.66 13.13 -5.72
C GLY A 216 11.29 12.86 -7.09
N THR A 217 12.05 11.78 -7.23
CA THR A 217 12.72 11.34 -8.48
C THR A 217 12.47 9.86 -8.71
N VAL A 218 12.56 9.42 -9.98
CA VAL A 218 12.43 8.00 -10.33
C VAL A 218 13.51 7.18 -9.61
N PRO A 219 13.16 6.06 -8.95
CA PRO A 219 14.11 5.13 -8.34
C PRO A 219 15.03 4.42 -9.34
#